data_AF-A0A542ZNW9-F1
#
_entry.id   AF-A0A542ZNW9-F1
#
_cell.length_a   1.000
_cell.length_b   1.000
_cell.length_c   1.000
_cell.angle_alpha   90.00
_cell.angle_beta   90.00
_cell.angle_gamma   90.00
#
_symmetry.space_group_name_H-M   'P 1'
#
loop_
_entity.id
_entity.type
_entity.pdbx_description
1 polymer ?
#
loop_
_entity_poly.entity_id
_entity_poly.type
_entity_poly.pdbx_seq_one_letter_code
_entity_poly.pdbx_strand_id
1 'polypeptide(L)'
;MIRPRRRTAALAAAATALTTLVAVATTASAAAPKPAAGTAYLPPVKHVFVINLENKGYDETWGPGSAAPYLSQTLRSQGVLLSSYYGTAHNSQPNYVAQVSGQGPNSQMQADCQTYSNFSGSGTVAPGQAVGSGCVFPTSVPNLTDQLTGKGLTWRGYMEDMGTPCRHPQVGAVDDTQ
;
A
#
# COMPACT_ATOMS: atom_id res chain seq x y z
N MET A 1 0.76 69.33 33.76
CA MET A 1 1.40 68.04 33.40
C MET A 1 0.33 67.03 33.01
N ILE A 2 0.62 66.17 32.03
CA ILE A 2 0.16 64.76 31.84
C ILE A 2 -1.35 64.41 32.02
N ARG A 3 -1.97 64.06 30.88
CA ARG A 3 -3.12 63.12 30.62
C ARG A 3 -4.57 63.43 31.09
N PRO A 4 -5.60 63.23 30.22
CA PRO A 4 -7.02 63.32 30.57
C PRO A 4 -7.89 62.06 30.32
N ARG A 5 -8.99 61.89 31.11
CA ARG A 5 -10.25 61.13 30.83
C ARG A 5 -10.13 59.60 30.60
N ARG A 6 -11.14 58.70 30.75
CA ARG A 6 -12.61 58.68 31.01
C ARG A 6 -12.90 57.57 32.08
N ARG A 7 -13.90 57.56 32.98
CA ARG A 7 -15.38 57.27 32.86
C ARG A 7 -15.74 56.11 31.90
N THR A 8 -16.58 55.11 32.22
CA THR A 8 -17.37 54.69 33.43
C THR A 8 -16.84 53.30 33.94
N ALA A 9 -17.47 52.35 34.66
CA ALA A 9 -18.79 52.06 35.29
C ALA A 9 -18.53 51.11 36.53
N ALA A 10 -19.41 50.64 37.45
CA ALA A 10 -20.87 50.46 37.61
C ALA A 10 -21.53 49.29 36.82
N LEU A 11 -22.39 48.39 37.38
CA LEU A 11 -22.74 47.99 38.77
C LEU A 11 -23.63 46.70 38.72
N ALA A 12 -23.75 45.93 39.83
CA ALA A 12 -24.77 44.87 40.07
C ALA A 12 -24.75 43.62 39.13
N ALA A 13 -25.36 42.47 39.44
CA ALA A 13 -25.73 41.82 40.71
C ALA A 13 -25.90 40.29 40.46
N ALA A 14 -26.07 39.49 41.52
CA ALA A 14 -26.27 38.03 41.42
C ALA A 14 -27.75 37.63 41.31
N ALA A 15 -28.04 36.53 40.61
CA ALA A 15 -29.12 35.60 40.95
C ALA A 15 -28.95 34.24 40.25
N THR A 16 -29.35 33.16 40.92
CA THR A 16 -29.34 31.77 40.43
C THR A 16 -30.53 31.44 39.53
N ALA A 17 -30.31 30.64 38.49
CA ALA A 17 -31.34 29.80 37.89
C ALA A 17 -30.74 28.46 37.45
N LEU A 18 -31.05 27.38 38.17
CA LEU A 18 -30.60 26.02 37.84
C LEU A 18 -31.66 25.33 36.95
N THR A 19 -31.37 25.17 35.66
CA THR A 19 -32.19 24.38 34.74
C THR A 19 -31.36 23.31 34.05
N THR A 20 -31.51 22.08 34.53
CA THR A 20 -30.83 20.90 33.99
C THR A 20 -31.48 20.44 32.69
N LEU A 21 -30.84 20.69 31.55
CA LEU A 21 -31.14 20.02 30.28
C LEU A 21 -30.01 19.05 29.93
N VAL A 22 -30.05 17.85 30.51
CA VAL A 22 -29.20 16.73 30.06
C VAL A 22 -29.81 16.18 28.77
N ALA A 23 -29.49 16.84 27.66
CA ALA A 23 -29.83 16.34 26.34
C ALA A 23 -28.99 15.08 26.06
N VAL A 24 -29.60 13.90 26.27
CA VAL A 24 -28.99 12.62 25.91
C VAL A 24 -28.96 12.51 24.39
N ALA A 25 -27.90 13.06 23.79
CA ALA A 25 -27.62 12.95 22.38
C ALA A 25 -27.20 11.50 22.06
N THR A 26 -28.20 10.62 21.87
CA THR A 26 -27.99 9.28 21.31
C THR A 26 -27.51 9.43 19.88
N THR A 27 -26.20 9.50 19.69
CA THR A 27 -25.54 9.44 18.39
C THR A 27 -25.73 8.04 17.81
N ALA A 28 -26.90 7.82 17.22
CA ALA A 28 -27.18 6.66 16.40
C ALA A 28 -26.14 6.60 15.29
N SER A 29 -25.16 5.70 15.43
CA SER A 29 -24.11 5.52 14.44
C SER A 29 -24.77 5.01 13.17
N ALA A 30 -24.94 5.92 12.20
CA ALA A 30 -25.51 5.61 10.91
C ALA A 30 -24.55 4.65 10.19
N ALA A 31 -24.84 3.36 10.28
CA ALA A 31 -24.05 2.32 9.64
C ALA A 31 -23.92 2.67 8.15
N ALA A 32 -22.67 2.89 7.71
CA ALA A 32 -22.39 3.28 6.33
C ALA A 32 -23.09 2.30 5.38
N PRO A 33 -23.85 2.77 4.38
CA PRO A 33 -24.63 1.90 3.53
C PRO A 33 -23.70 0.89 2.87
N LYS A 34 -23.89 -0.40 3.20
CA LYS A 34 -23.11 -1.50 2.64
C LYS A 34 -23.13 -1.33 1.11
N PRO A 35 -21.96 -1.24 0.45
CA PRO A 35 -21.92 -1.02 -1.00
C PRO A 35 -22.75 -2.12 -1.66
N ALA A 36 -23.71 -1.71 -2.49
CA ALA A 36 -24.56 -2.63 -3.20
C ALA A 36 -23.66 -3.60 -3.98
N ALA A 37 -23.90 -4.91 -3.80
CA ALA A 37 -23.15 -5.93 -4.51
C ALA A 37 -23.54 -5.88 -5.99
N GLY A 38 -22.84 -5.02 -6.75
CA GLY A 38 -23.04 -4.88 -8.18
C GLY A 38 -22.91 -6.24 -8.84
N THR A 39 -23.85 -6.57 -9.71
CA THR A 39 -23.77 -7.76 -10.56
C THR A 39 -22.42 -7.75 -11.27
N ALA A 40 -21.57 -8.73 -11.01
CA ALA A 40 -20.22 -8.77 -11.53
C ALA A 40 -20.27 -8.70 -13.08
N TYR A 41 -19.83 -7.57 -13.63
CA TYR A 41 -19.94 -7.26 -15.06
C TYR A 41 -19.07 -8.20 -15.92
N LEU A 42 -18.08 -8.85 -15.29
CA LEU A 42 -17.20 -9.84 -15.90
C LEU A 42 -17.50 -11.23 -15.32
N PRO A 43 -17.35 -12.31 -16.11
CA PRO A 43 -17.46 -13.67 -15.60
C PRO A 43 -16.39 -13.94 -14.52
N PRO A 44 -16.62 -14.90 -13.60
CA PRO A 44 -15.68 -15.19 -12.53
C PRO A 44 -14.27 -15.52 -13.04
N VAL A 45 -13.29 -14.73 -12.60
CA VAL A 45 -11.87 -14.91 -12.93
C VAL A 45 -11.36 -16.20 -12.27
N LYS A 46 -11.01 -17.20 -13.08
CA LYS A 46 -10.50 -18.50 -12.60
C LYS A 46 -8.98 -18.56 -12.50
N HIS A 47 -8.29 -17.81 -13.35
CA HIS A 47 -6.83 -17.77 -13.44
C HIS A 47 -6.39 -16.32 -13.66
N VAL A 48 -5.27 -15.94 -13.05
CA VAL A 48 -4.59 -14.66 -13.25
C VAL A 48 -3.14 -14.97 -13.54
N PHE A 49 -2.58 -14.34 -14.55
CA PHE A 49 -1.15 -14.35 -14.85
C PHE A 49 -0.63 -12.93 -14.67
N VAL A 50 0.44 -12.78 -13.90
CA VAL A 50 1.17 -11.53 -13.73
C VAL A 50 2.56 -11.78 -14.27
N ILE A 51 3.00 -10.93 -15.20
CA ILE A 51 4.31 -11.03 -15.86
C ILE A 51 5.03 -9.73 -15.59
N ASN A 52 6.06 -9.79 -14.76
CA ASN A 52 6.94 -8.66 -14.49
C ASN A 52 8.10 -8.72 -15.47
N LEU A 53 8.36 -7.62 -16.18
CA LEU A 53 9.50 -7.45 -17.07
C LEU A 53 10.37 -6.34 -16.49
N GLU A 54 11.65 -6.62 -16.26
CA GLU A 54 12.50 -5.75 -15.45
C GLU A 54 13.28 -4.71 -16.28
N ASN A 55 13.67 -3.61 -15.61
CA ASN A 55 14.60 -2.58 -16.10
C ASN A 55 14.27 -1.99 -17.51
N LYS A 56 12.97 -1.85 -17.84
CA LYS A 56 12.50 -1.24 -19.09
C LYS A 56 11.60 -0.02 -18.82
N GLY A 57 11.90 1.09 -19.48
CA GLY A 57 11.12 2.33 -19.35
C GLY A 57 9.80 2.29 -20.13
N TYR A 58 8.84 3.16 -19.78
CA TYR A 58 7.56 3.25 -20.52
C TYR A 58 7.79 3.63 -21.99
N ASP A 59 8.52 4.70 -22.26
CA ASP A 59 8.76 5.17 -23.65
C ASP A 59 9.69 4.23 -24.44
N GLU A 60 10.59 3.51 -23.77
CA GLU A 60 11.40 2.44 -24.36
C GLU A 60 10.53 1.24 -24.78
N THR A 61 9.56 0.86 -23.94
CA THR A 61 8.70 -0.30 -24.17
C THR A 61 7.57 -0.02 -25.15
N TRP A 62 6.95 1.17 -25.08
CA TRP A 62 5.70 1.50 -25.77
C TRP A 62 5.83 2.63 -26.81
N GLY A 63 6.98 3.32 -26.87
CA GLY A 63 7.22 4.39 -27.84
C GLY A 63 7.53 3.90 -29.27
N PRO A 64 7.61 4.81 -30.26
CA PRO A 64 7.77 4.45 -31.68
C PRO A 64 9.05 3.67 -32.02
N GLY A 65 10.09 3.77 -31.18
CA GLY A 65 11.36 3.03 -31.33
C GLY A 65 11.44 1.72 -30.55
N SER A 66 10.31 1.20 -30.04
CA SER A 66 10.27 0.00 -29.18
C SER A 66 10.91 -1.23 -29.84
N ALA A 67 11.93 -1.78 -29.17
CA ALA A 67 12.55 -3.05 -29.54
C ALA A 67 11.67 -4.28 -29.20
N ALA A 68 10.52 -4.08 -28.58
CA ALA A 68 9.57 -5.13 -28.18
C ALA A 68 8.24 -5.02 -28.96
N PRO A 69 8.22 -5.25 -30.29
CA PRO A 69 7.04 -5.01 -31.15
C PRO A 69 5.83 -5.85 -30.75
N TYR A 70 6.04 -7.05 -30.19
CA TYR A 70 4.94 -7.86 -29.66
C TYR A 70 4.22 -7.16 -28.49
N LEU A 71 4.95 -6.46 -27.62
CA LEU A 71 4.32 -5.68 -26.54
C LEU A 71 3.68 -4.42 -27.12
N SER A 72 4.47 -3.55 -27.74
CA SER A 72 4.05 -2.21 -28.17
C SER A 72 2.93 -2.19 -29.21
N GLN A 73 2.81 -3.25 -30.03
CA GLN A 73 1.83 -3.33 -31.12
C GLN A 73 0.83 -4.47 -30.90
N THR A 74 1.31 -5.72 -30.86
CA THR A 74 0.43 -6.90 -30.89
C THR A 74 -0.40 -7.04 -29.63
N LEU A 75 0.22 -7.08 -28.46
CA LEU A 75 -0.44 -7.18 -27.16
C LEU A 75 -1.21 -5.89 -26.82
N ARG A 76 -0.68 -4.72 -27.23
CA ARG A 76 -1.32 -3.42 -27.00
C ARG A 76 -2.75 -3.33 -27.53
N SER A 77 -3.05 -4.02 -28.64
CA SER A 77 -4.37 -4.08 -29.27
C SER A 77 -5.36 -5.04 -28.59
N GLN A 78 -4.89 -5.92 -27.72
CA GLN A 78 -5.67 -6.98 -27.06
C GLN A 78 -6.08 -6.62 -25.63
N GLY A 79 -5.70 -5.44 -25.12
CA GLY A 79 -5.93 -5.07 -23.72
C GLY A 79 -5.73 -3.58 -23.42
N VAL A 80 -5.74 -3.27 -22.12
CA VAL A 80 -5.65 -1.88 -21.61
C VAL A 80 -4.25 -1.63 -21.06
N LEU A 81 -3.55 -0.65 -21.65
CA LEU A 81 -2.31 -0.11 -21.08
C LEU A 81 -2.65 0.97 -20.05
N LEU A 82 -2.11 0.84 -18.85
CA LEU A 82 -2.27 1.82 -17.77
C LEU A 82 -1.12 2.84 -17.83
N SER A 83 -1.30 3.90 -18.62
CA SER A 83 -0.29 4.96 -18.85
C SER A 83 0.01 5.87 -17.64
N SER A 84 -0.55 5.55 -16.47
CA SER A 84 -0.32 6.24 -15.20
C SER A 84 -0.23 5.24 -14.04
N TYR A 85 0.38 4.08 -14.34
CA TYR A 85 0.78 3.08 -13.35
C TYR A 85 2.28 3.26 -13.07
N TYR A 86 2.64 3.40 -11.79
CA TYR A 86 3.98 3.76 -11.35
C TYR A 86 4.52 2.76 -10.34
N GLY A 87 5.84 2.64 -10.26
CA GLY A 87 6.49 1.91 -9.18
C GLY A 87 6.32 2.60 -7.82
N THR A 88 6.37 1.81 -6.74
CA THR A 88 6.37 2.29 -5.35
C THR A 88 7.74 2.75 -4.88
N ALA A 89 8.81 2.33 -5.55
CA ALA A 89 10.21 2.67 -5.27
C ALA A 89 11.07 2.52 -6.53
N HIS A 90 12.35 2.92 -6.46
CA HIS A 90 13.30 2.81 -7.57
C HIS A 90 13.65 1.35 -7.89
N ASN A 91 13.98 0.54 -6.89
CA ASN A 91 14.54 -0.80 -7.09
C ASN A 91 13.42 -1.84 -7.26
N SER A 92 13.72 -2.97 -7.91
CA SER A 92 12.72 -3.95 -8.31
C SER A 92 12.06 -4.67 -7.13
N GLN A 93 12.82 -5.03 -6.10
CA GLN A 93 12.32 -5.78 -4.94
C GLN A 93 11.13 -5.10 -4.20
N PRO A 94 11.19 -3.84 -3.73
CA PRO A 94 10.04 -3.17 -3.12
C PRO A 94 8.80 -3.07 -4.01
N ASN A 95 8.97 -3.04 -5.35
CA ASN A 95 7.84 -3.07 -6.26
C ASN A 95 7.14 -4.44 -6.27
N TYR A 96 7.91 -5.53 -6.24
CA TYR A 96 7.38 -6.90 -6.13
C TYR A 96 6.71 -7.15 -4.77
N VAL A 97 7.33 -6.68 -3.67
CA VAL A 97 6.73 -6.71 -2.33
C VAL A 97 5.38 -6.00 -2.32
N ALA A 98 5.31 -4.78 -2.86
CA ALA A 98 4.07 -4.03 -2.96
C ALA A 98 3.01 -4.73 -3.83
N GLN A 99 3.42 -5.35 -4.94
CA GLN A 99 2.53 -6.08 -5.85
C GLN A 99 1.86 -7.30 -5.16
N VAL A 100 2.60 -8.05 -4.32
CA VAL A 100 2.06 -9.27 -3.68
C VAL A 100 1.45 -9.04 -2.30
N SER A 101 1.80 -7.96 -1.59
CA SER A 101 1.37 -7.72 -0.20
C SER A 101 0.65 -6.39 0.06
N GLY A 102 0.69 -5.46 -0.91
CA GLY A 102 0.23 -4.09 -0.73
C GLY A 102 1.10 -3.24 0.21
N GLN A 103 2.21 -3.77 0.74
CA GLN A 103 3.12 -3.04 1.63
C GLN A 103 4.03 -2.09 0.84
N GLY A 104 4.14 -0.85 1.30
CA GLY A 104 5.07 0.15 0.76
C GLY A 104 6.53 -0.12 1.13
N PRO A 105 7.48 0.56 0.45
CA PRO A 105 8.90 0.42 0.74
C PRO A 105 9.28 0.96 2.12
N ASN A 106 10.26 0.33 2.76
CA ASN A 106 10.92 0.83 3.96
C ASN A 106 12.36 1.27 3.63
N SER A 107 13.11 1.73 4.65
CA SER A 107 14.49 2.23 4.47
C SER A 107 15.48 1.19 3.94
N GLN A 108 15.35 -0.09 4.33
CA GLN A 108 16.23 -1.15 3.81
C GLN A 108 15.84 -1.56 2.40
N MET A 109 14.55 -1.65 2.08
CA MET A 109 14.12 -1.95 0.70
C MET A 109 14.56 -0.87 -0.31
N GLN A 110 14.57 0.41 0.09
CA GLN A 110 15.09 1.50 -0.76
C GLN A 110 16.62 1.48 -0.90
N ALA A 111 17.33 0.88 0.06
CA ALA A 111 18.75 0.57 -0.04
C ALA A 111 19.00 -0.82 -0.67
N ASP A 112 18.00 -1.42 -1.32
CA ASP A 112 18.06 -2.75 -1.93
C ASP A 112 18.55 -3.87 -1.00
N CYS A 113 18.12 -3.84 0.27
CA CYS A 113 18.18 -4.97 1.20
C CYS A 113 19.53 -5.70 1.30
N GLN A 114 20.64 -4.95 1.24
CA GLN A 114 22.04 -5.43 1.32
C GLN A 114 22.35 -6.34 2.52
N THR A 115 21.45 -6.45 3.49
CA THR A 115 21.44 -7.47 4.52
C THR A 115 20.02 -8.03 4.61
N TYR A 116 19.89 -9.36 4.44
CA TYR A 116 18.61 -10.07 4.39
C TYR A 116 17.99 -10.19 5.79
N SER A 117 17.57 -9.07 6.37
CA SER A 117 17.19 -8.96 7.78
C SER A 117 15.70 -9.22 8.03
N ASN A 118 15.37 -9.74 9.22
CA ASN A 118 13.98 -9.81 9.70
C ASN A 118 13.39 -8.40 9.83
N PHE A 119 12.15 -8.22 9.37
CA PHE A 119 11.39 -6.99 9.54
C PHE A 119 11.10 -6.74 11.03
N SER A 120 11.71 -5.70 11.58
CA SER A 120 11.44 -5.20 12.92
C SER A 120 10.38 -4.11 12.84
N GLY A 121 9.21 -4.38 13.41
CA GLY A 121 8.02 -3.52 13.31
C GLY A 121 7.50 -3.01 14.65
N SER A 122 6.86 -1.84 14.63
CA SER A 122 6.24 -1.19 15.80
C SER A 122 4.70 -1.22 15.78
N GLY A 123 4.09 -1.64 14.67
CA GLY A 123 2.64 -1.74 14.51
C GLY A 123 2.21 -1.59 13.05
N THR A 124 0.96 -1.19 12.83
CA THR A 124 0.40 -0.91 11.50
C THR A 124 -0.33 0.43 11.47
N VAL A 125 -0.30 1.11 10.31
CA VAL A 125 -1.16 2.28 10.01
C VAL A 125 -2.12 1.96 8.88
N ALA A 126 -3.26 2.66 8.81
CA ALA A 126 -4.29 2.42 7.78
C ALA A 126 -3.72 2.60 6.35
N PRO A 127 -4.10 1.76 5.37
CA PRO A 127 -5.12 0.70 5.44
C PRO A 127 -4.62 -0.66 5.95
N GLY A 128 -3.38 -0.77 6.44
CA GLY A 128 -2.74 -2.02 6.85
C GLY A 128 -1.23 -2.06 6.56
N GLN A 129 -0.58 -0.90 6.50
CA GLN A 129 0.86 -0.77 6.26
C GLN A 129 1.63 -1.08 7.54
N ALA A 130 2.51 -2.05 7.51
CA ALA A 130 3.40 -2.39 8.62
C ALA A 130 4.49 -1.32 8.78
N VAL A 131 4.57 -0.70 9.96
CA VAL A 131 5.56 0.33 10.28
C VAL A 131 6.79 -0.35 10.86
N GLY A 132 7.92 -0.24 10.19
CA GLY A 132 9.16 -0.93 10.57
C GLY A 132 10.25 -0.86 9.50
N SER A 133 11.30 -1.67 9.66
CA SER A 133 12.41 -1.79 8.72
C SER A 133 12.96 -3.22 8.70
N GLY A 134 13.44 -3.66 7.54
CA GLY A 134 13.92 -5.02 7.27
C GLY A 134 13.28 -5.61 6.02
N CYS A 135 13.69 -6.81 5.64
CA CYS A 135 13.44 -7.38 4.31
C CYS A 135 12.54 -8.64 4.36
N VAL A 136 12.63 -9.43 5.44
CA VAL A 136 11.80 -10.61 5.67
C VAL A 136 10.61 -10.24 6.56
N PHE A 137 9.43 -10.07 5.95
CA PHE A 137 8.20 -9.79 6.68
C PHE A 137 7.71 -11.01 7.49
N PRO A 138 7.17 -10.82 8.70
CA PRO A 138 6.57 -11.90 9.48
C PRO A 138 5.22 -12.32 8.90
N THR A 139 4.79 -13.56 9.17
CA THR A 139 3.50 -14.13 8.74
C THR A 139 2.25 -13.42 9.29
N SER A 140 2.42 -12.47 10.22
CA SER A 140 1.37 -11.55 10.67
C SER A 140 1.09 -10.40 9.67
N VAL A 141 1.96 -10.18 8.68
CA VAL A 141 1.73 -9.23 7.58
C VAL A 141 1.22 -10.03 6.36
N PRO A 142 -0.07 -9.89 6.00
CA PRO A 142 -0.68 -10.74 4.98
C PRO A 142 -0.21 -10.38 3.57
N ASN A 143 -0.12 -11.40 2.72
CA ASN A 143 0.14 -11.29 1.29
C ASN A 143 -0.88 -12.11 0.48
N LEU A 144 -0.88 -11.95 -0.84
CA LEU A 144 -1.81 -12.61 -1.76
C LEU A 144 -1.58 -14.13 -1.80
N THR A 145 -0.33 -14.58 -1.76
CA THR A 145 0.03 -16.00 -1.85
C THR A 145 -0.45 -16.82 -0.65
N ASP A 146 -0.38 -16.26 0.56
CA ASP A 146 -0.94 -16.86 1.78
C ASP A 146 -2.48 -16.84 1.76
N GLN A 147 -3.09 -15.78 1.24
CA GLN A 147 -4.55 -15.70 1.07
C GLN A 147 -5.08 -16.73 0.06
N LEU A 148 -4.37 -16.96 -1.06
CA LEU A 148 -4.70 -18.02 -2.02
C LEU A 148 -4.54 -19.40 -1.36
N THR A 149 -3.41 -19.64 -0.69
CA THR A 149 -3.10 -20.90 -0.01
C THR A 149 -4.14 -21.22 1.08
N GLY A 150 -4.51 -20.23 1.90
CA GLY A 150 -5.55 -20.33 2.93
C GLY A 150 -6.98 -20.45 2.40
N LYS A 151 -7.18 -20.37 1.07
CA LYS A 151 -8.43 -20.72 0.38
C LYS A 151 -8.33 -22.03 -0.40
N GLY A 152 -7.22 -22.76 -0.30
CA GLY A 152 -6.97 -23.98 -1.09
C GLY A 152 -6.73 -23.72 -2.57
N LEU A 153 -6.41 -22.47 -2.95
CA LEU A 153 -6.16 -22.08 -4.34
C LEU A 153 -4.67 -22.23 -4.68
N THR A 154 -4.39 -22.84 -5.82
CA THR A 154 -3.03 -23.04 -6.31
C THR A 154 -2.44 -21.76 -6.88
N TRP A 155 -1.22 -21.41 -6.48
CA TRP A 155 -0.38 -20.40 -7.10
C TRP A 155 1.02 -20.98 -7.38
N ARG A 156 1.79 -20.33 -8.25
CA ARG A 156 3.20 -20.66 -8.53
C ARG A 156 3.96 -19.38 -8.89
N GLY A 157 5.20 -19.27 -8.41
CA GLY A 157 6.17 -18.32 -8.94
C GLY A 157 7.02 -18.98 -10.03
N TYR A 158 7.41 -18.19 -11.04
CA TYR A 158 8.38 -18.56 -12.04
C TYR A 158 9.32 -17.37 -12.22
N MET A 159 10.62 -17.59 -12.05
CA MET A 159 11.66 -16.56 -12.11
C MET A 159 12.71 -17.04 -13.10
N GLU A 160 12.99 -16.23 -14.12
CA GLU A 160 14.01 -16.53 -15.13
C GLU A 160 15.40 -16.57 -14.48
N ASP A 161 16.28 -17.46 -14.99
CA ASP A 161 17.64 -17.71 -14.52
C ASP A 161 17.86 -18.01 -13.02
N MET A 162 16.79 -18.18 -12.23
CA MET A 162 16.87 -18.58 -10.81
C MET A 162 17.34 -20.04 -10.68
N GLY A 163 18.66 -20.25 -10.65
CA GLY A 163 19.31 -21.57 -10.69
C GLY A 163 19.00 -22.53 -9.54
N THR A 164 18.34 -22.10 -8.46
CA THR A 164 17.79 -22.97 -7.42
C THR A 164 16.47 -22.38 -6.89
N PRO A 165 15.38 -23.16 -6.85
CA PRO A 165 14.10 -22.69 -6.29
C PRO A 165 14.25 -22.14 -4.88
N CYS A 166 13.69 -20.95 -4.65
CA CYS A 166 13.69 -20.27 -3.36
C CYS A 166 15.10 -19.98 -2.79
N ARG A 167 16.13 -19.77 -3.62
CA ARG A 167 17.41 -19.21 -3.15
C ARG A 167 17.17 -17.83 -2.52
N HIS A 168 17.65 -17.67 -1.30
CA HIS A 168 17.81 -16.39 -0.61
C HIS A 168 19.00 -16.50 0.37
N PRO A 169 19.59 -15.39 0.84
CA PRO A 169 20.64 -15.43 1.85
C PRO A 169 20.14 -15.97 3.20
N GLN A 170 21.05 -16.33 4.10
CA GLN A 170 20.66 -16.61 5.48
C GLN A 170 20.16 -15.34 6.17
N VAL A 171 19.18 -15.46 7.07
CA VAL A 171 18.59 -14.29 7.74
C VAL A 171 19.64 -13.56 8.59
N GLY A 172 19.86 -12.28 8.29
CA GLY A 172 20.90 -11.45 8.88
C GLY A 172 22.27 -11.50 8.18
N ALA A 173 22.42 -12.28 7.10
CA ALA A 173 23.61 -12.24 6.25
C ALA A 173 23.52 -11.08 5.23
N VAL A 174 24.68 -10.70 4.69
CA VAL A 174 24.78 -9.86 3.48
C VAL A 174 24.16 -10.61 2.30
N ASP A 175 23.50 -9.89 1.40
CA ASP A 175 22.93 -10.49 0.19
C ASP A 175 24.01 -10.74 -0.88
N ASP A 176 24.10 -11.98 -1.37
CA ASP A 176 25.05 -12.45 -2.39
C ASP A 176 24.40 -12.63 -3.78
N THR A 177 23.28 -11.93 -4.01
CA THR A 177 22.49 -11.94 -5.25
C THR A 177 22.40 -10.57 -5.93
N GLN A 178 22.96 -9.53 -5.30
CA GLN A 178 22.99 -8.13 -5.71
C GLN A 178 24.12 -7.80 -6.72
#